data_AF-A0A0D7A5X2-F1
#
_entry.id   AF-A0A0D7A5X2-F1
#
_cell.length_a   1.000
_cell.length_b   1.000
_cell.length_c   1.000
_cell.angle_alpha   90.00
_cell.angle_beta   90.00
_cell.angle_gamma   90.00
#
_symmetry.space_group_name_H-M   'P 1'
#
loop_
_entity.id
_entity.type
_entity.pdbx_description
1 polymer ?
#
loop_
_entity_poly.entity_id
_entity_poly.type
_entity_poly.pdbx_seq_one_letter_code
_entity_poly.pdbx_strand_id
1 'polypeptide(L)'
;MSNNSGNLETPEYPQNKRFFWQLITFVVEDQLFRVPVECLTTDYDVLKDCMEKALKFPISPYNHVELKDTKASDFEALLDLLYYLKIKQ
;
A
#
# COMPACT_ATOMS: atom_id res chain seq x y z
N MET A 1 48.64 -7.16 -22.67
CA MET A 1 47.17 -7.04 -22.80
C MET A 1 46.57 -7.23 -21.41
N SER A 2 46.42 -6.14 -20.66
CA SER A 2 45.81 -6.18 -19.32
C SER A 2 44.36 -5.78 -19.42
N ASN A 3 43.47 -6.68 -19.01
CA ASN A 3 42.03 -6.48 -19.02
C ASN A 3 41.65 -5.59 -17.83
N ASN A 4 41.27 -4.35 -18.11
CA ASN A 4 40.62 -3.47 -17.15
C ASN A 4 39.19 -3.95 -16.93
N SER A 5 38.99 -4.81 -15.93
CA SER A 5 37.65 -5.13 -15.43
C SER A 5 37.17 -3.93 -14.63
N GLY A 6 36.47 -3.01 -15.30
CA GLY A 6 35.80 -1.89 -14.65
C GLY A 6 34.79 -2.44 -13.64
N ASN A 7 35.08 -2.25 -12.36
CA ASN A 7 34.07 -2.33 -11.32
C ASN A 7 33.03 -1.26 -11.65
N LEU A 8 31.92 -1.66 -12.26
CA LEU A 8 30.68 -0.89 -12.20
C LEU A 8 30.25 -0.94 -10.74
N GLU A 9 30.74 0.00 -9.96
CA GLU A 9 30.15 0.36 -8.68
C GLU A 9 28.70 0.73 -8.99
N THR A 10 27.79 -0.23 -8.77
CA THR A 10 26.37 0.07 -8.70
C THR A 10 26.23 1.18 -7.67
N PRO A 11 25.71 2.36 -8.03
CA PRO A 11 25.56 3.44 -7.07
C PRO A 11 24.72 2.90 -5.91
N GLU A 12 25.35 2.81 -4.73
CA GLU A 12 24.65 2.55 -3.48
C GLU A 12 23.80 3.79 -3.20
N TYR A 13 22.58 3.79 -3.75
CA TYR A 13 21.59 4.77 -3.33
C TYR A 13 21.46 4.61 -1.82
N PRO A 14 21.67 5.67 -1.03
CA PRO A 14 21.40 5.61 0.39
C PRO A 14 19.95 5.14 0.50
N GLN A 15 19.75 3.97 1.12
CA GLN A 15 18.42 3.44 1.41
C GLN A 15 17.74 4.48 2.30
N ASN A 16 17.08 5.46 1.68
CA ASN A 16 16.20 6.40 2.33
C ASN A 16 15.04 5.56 2.88
N LYS A 17 15.23 5.00 4.08
CA LYS A 17 14.22 4.29 4.89
C LYS A 17 13.10 5.23 5.38
N ARG A 18 12.92 6.37 4.73
CA ARG A 18 11.96 7.40 5.10
C ARG A 18 11.21 7.78 3.83
N PHE A 19 9.88 7.73 3.91
CA PHE A 19 8.90 8.36 3.00
C PHE A 19 8.16 7.51 1.96
N PHE A 20 8.42 6.22 1.78
CA PHE A 20 7.49 5.40 0.98
C PHE A 20 6.42 4.81 1.90
N TRP A 21 5.24 5.46 1.91
CA TRP A 21 4.04 4.88 2.54
C TRP A 21 3.72 3.58 1.81
N GLN A 22 3.52 2.51 2.57
CA GLN A 22 3.11 1.25 1.99
C GLN A 22 1.64 1.38 1.56
N LEU A 23 1.34 1.12 0.28
CA LEU A 23 0.01 1.29 -0.28
C LEU A 23 -0.64 -0.07 -0.55
N ILE A 24 -1.93 -0.19 -0.25
CA ILE A 24 -2.79 -1.30 -0.68
C ILE A 24 -3.76 -0.75 -1.74
N THR A 25 -3.99 -1.52 -2.80
CA THR A 25 -4.98 -1.17 -3.82
C THR A 25 -6.27 -1.94 -3.56
N PHE A 26 -7.39 -1.24 -3.45
CA PHE A 26 -8.73 -1.82 -3.40
C PHE A 26 -9.43 -1.62 -4.74
N VAL A 27 -10.14 -2.65 -5.21
CA VAL A 27 -10.99 -2.59 -6.40
C VAL A 27 -12.44 -2.64 -5.93
N VAL A 28 -13.23 -1.62 -6.23
CA VAL A 28 -14.63 -1.49 -5.80
C VAL A 28 -15.46 -0.94 -6.96
N GLU A 29 -16.46 -1.69 -7.45
CA GLU A 29 -17.31 -1.29 -8.60
C GLU A 29 -16.49 -0.70 -9.78
N ASP A 30 -15.42 -1.38 -10.18
CA ASP A 30 -14.48 -0.97 -11.24
C ASP A 30 -13.57 0.24 -10.93
N GLN A 31 -13.61 0.77 -9.71
CA GLN A 31 -12.74 1.86 -9.26
C GLN A 31 -11.55 1.35 -8.46
N LEU A 32 -10.40 2.04 -8.60
CA LEU A 32 -9.17 1.72 -7.89
C LEU A 32 -8.89 2.74 -6.79
N PHE A 33 -8.86 2.28 -5.55
CA PHE A 33 -8.52 3.08 -4.38
C PHE A 33 -7.14 2.68 -3.87
N ARG A 34 -6.19 3.62 -3.84
CA ARG A 34 -4.84 3.39 -3.30
C ARG A 34 -4.78 3.95 -1.89
N VAL A 35 -4.76 3.06 -0.90
CA VAL A 35 -4.90 3.42 0.51
C VAL A 35 -3.59 3.14 1.24
N PRO A 36 -3.06 4.11 2.00
CA PRO A 36 -1.91 3.85 2.85
C PRO A 36 -2.26 2.91 4.01
N VAL A 37 -1.38 1.92 4.23
CA VAL A 37 -1.49 0.91 5.29
C VAL A 37 -1.69 1.57 6.66
N GLU A 38 -1.01 2.67 6.90
CA GLU A 38 -1.04 3.45 8.15
C GLU A 38 -2.41 4.08 8.45
N CYS A 39 -3.25 4.25 7.43
CA CYS A 39 -4.62 4.72 7.59
C CYS A 39 -5.59 3.57 7.90
N LEU A 40 -5.21 2.34 7.57
CA LEU A 40 -5.97 1.13 7.83
C LEU A 40 -5.58 0.47 9.16
N THR A 41 -4.44 0.85 9.76
CA THR A 41 -4.04 0.46 11.13
C THR A 41 -5.01 1.06 12.14
N THR A 42 -6.16 0.43 12.26
CA THR A 42 -7.27 0.78 13.13
C THR A 42 -7.68 -0.46 13.91
N ASP A 43 -8.44 -0.28 14.99
CA ASP A 43 -8.92 -1.40 15.82
C ASP A 43 -10.03 -2.22 15.13
N TYR A 44 -10.26 -2.01 13.83
CA TYR A 44 -11.24 -2.77 13.06
C TYR A 44 -10.60 -4.06 12.53
N ASP A 45 -10.90 -5.19 13.18
CA ASP A 45 -10.37 -6.52 12.85
C ASP A 45 -10.51 -6.88 11.35
N VAL A 46 -11.62 -6.48 10.72
CA VAL A 46 -11.88 -6.74 9.31
C VAL A 46 -10.86 -6.06 8.38
N LEU A 47 -10.45 -4.82 8.70
CA LEU A 47 -9.46 -4.09 7.90
C LEU A 47 -8.07 -4.69 8.09
N LYS A 48 -7.75 -5.15 9.30
CA LYS A 48 -6.49 -5.84 9.60
C LYS A 48 -6.33 -7.13 8.79
N ASP A 49 -7.37 -7.95 8.72
CA ASP A 49 -7.36 -9.18 7.92
C ASP A 49 -7.17 -8.90 6.41
N CYS A 50 -7.80 -7.83 5.90
CA CYS A 50 -7.61 -7.37 4.53
C CYS A 50 -6.16 -6.93 4.28
N MET A 51 -5.56 -6.19 5.23
CA MET A 51 -4.17 -5.77 5.15
C MET A 51 -3.21 -6.96 5.18
N GLU A 52 -3.36 -7.89 6.11
CA GLU A 52 -2.45 -9.04 6.22
C GLU A 52 -2.44 -9.88 4.93
N LYS A 53 -3.61 -10.07 4.30
CA LYS A 53 -3.71 -10.74 3.00
C LYS A 53 -3.03 -9.95 1.88
N ALA A 54 -3.24 -8.64 1.82
CA ALA A 54 -2.66 -7.76 0.81
C ALA A 54 -1.14 -7.57 0.98
N LEU A 55 -0.63 -7.62 2.21
CA LEU A 55 0.78 -7.43 2.52
C LEU A 55 1.61 -8.72 2.43
N LYS A 56 0.97 -9.88 2.32
CA LYS A 56 1.65 -11.18 2.16
C LYS A 56 2.44 -11.30 0.85
N PHE A 57 2.09 -10.52 -0.19
CA PHE A 57 2.81 -10.52 -1.48
C PHE A 57 3.06 -9.09 -2.01
N PRO A 58 3.89 -8.28 -1.32
CA PRO A 58 3.97 -6.83 -1.51
C PRO A 58 4.55 -6.38 -2.87
N ILE A 59 5.08 -7.30 -3.67
CA ILE A 59 5.77 -7.02 -4.95
C ILE A 59 4.90 -7.47 -6.15
N SER A 60 3.77 -8.14 -5.90
CA SER A 60 2.89 -8.59 -6.98
C SER A 60 2.05 -7.42 -7.52
N PRO A 61 2.07 -7.12 -8.82
CA PRO A 61 1.15 -6.15 -9.43
C PRO A 61 -0.32 -6.61 -9.32
N TYR A 62 -0.56 -7.84 -8.89
CA TYR A 62 -1.89 -8.43 -8.66
C TYR A 62 -2.35 -8.36 -7.20
N ASN A 63 -1.58 -7.74 -6.29
CA ASN A 63 -2.00 -7.59 -4.90
C ASN A 63 -2.96 -6.42 -4.75
N HIS A 64 -4.21 -6.67 -5.14
CA HIS A 64 -5.34 -5.81 -4.86
C HIS A 64 -6.40 -6.57 -4.06
N VAL A 65 -7.18 -5.84 -3.28
CA VAL A 65 -8.31 -6.36 -2.52
C VAL A 65 -9.58 -5.98 -3.27
N GLU A 66 -10.27 -6.97 -3.84
CA GLU A 66 -11.53 -6.75 -4.54
C GLU A 66 -12.69 -6.79 -3.52
N LEU A 67 -13.51 -5.73 -3.49
CA LEU A 67 -14.71 -5.63 -2.66
C LEU A 67 -15.94 -5.68 -3.57
N LYS A 68 -16.51 -6.88 -3.75
CA LYS A 68 -17.60 -7.14 -4.71
C LYS A 68 -18.97 -6.66 -4.24
N ASP A 69 -19.17 -6.62 -2.92
CA ASP A 69 -20.46 -6.31 -2.29
C ASP A 69 -20.45 -4.92 -1.64
N THR A 70 -19.53 -4.05 -2.04
CA THR A 70 -19.36 -2.71 -1.49
C THR A 70 -19.52 -1.69 -2.59
N LYS A 71 -20.30 -0.65 -2.34
CA LYS A 71 -20.39 0.48 -3.26
C LYS A 71 -19.16 1.36 -3.13
N ALA A 72 -18.68 1.92 -4.23
CA ALA A 72 -17.55 2.83 -4.22
C ALA A 72 -17.80 4.04 -3.32
N SER A 73 -19.02 4.58 -3.31
CA SER A 73 -19.42 5.70 -2.43
C SER A 73 -19.33 5.36 -0.94
N ASP A 74 -19.71 4.14 -0.56
CA ASP A 74 -19.69 3.70 0.82
C ASP A 74 -18.25 3.47 1.29
N PHE A 75 -17.41 2.95 0.38
CA PHE A 75 -15.98 2.79 0.63
C PHE A 75 -15.25 4.14 0.74
N GLU A 76 -15.56 5.10 -0.13
CA GLU A 76 -15.02 6.46 -0.06
C GLU A 76 -15.38 7.15 1.26
N ALA A 77 -16.65 7.07 1.69
CA ALA A 77 -17.08 7.62 2.97
C ALA A 77 -16.37 6.97 4.17
N LEU A 78 -16.08 5.67 4.10
CA LEU A 78 -15.26 4.98 5.10
C LEU A 78 -13.82 5.52 5.11
N LEU A 79 -13.20 5.71 3.94
CA LEU A 79 -11.85 6.26 3.84
C LEU A 79 -11.77 7.67 4.43
N ASP A 80 -12.75 8.53 4.14
CA ASP A 80 -12.84 9.87 4.72
C ASP A 80 -12.86 9.83 6.26
N LEU A 81 -13.64 8.92 6.84
CA LEU A 81 -13.69 8.72 8.29
C LEU A 81 -12.33 8.26 8.84
N LEU A 82 -11.69 7.27 8.20
CA LEU A 82 -10.40 6.73 8.64
C LEU A 82 -9.29 7.79 8.56
N TYR A 83 -9.25 8.57 7.47
CA TYR A 83 -8.28 9.65 7.31
C TYR A 83 -8.51 10.78 8.32
N TYR A 84 -9.76 11.15 8.56
CA TYR A 84 -10.09 12.17 9.57
C TYR A 84 -9.62 11.78 10.97
N LEU A 85 -9.84 10.51 11.36
CA LEU A 85 -9.41 10.00 12.65
C LEU A 85 -7.88 10.04 12.81
N LYS A 86 -7.12 9.80 11.74
CA LYS A 86 -5.65 9.83 11.76
C LYS A 86 -5.06 11.25 11.82
N ILE A 87 -5.73 12.24 11.25
CA ILE A 87 -5.27 13.64 11.29
C ILE A 87 -5.46 14.25 12.70
N LYS A 88 -6.38 13.69 13.51
CA LYS A 88 -6.70 14.20 14.84
C LYS A 88 -5.95 13.54 16.01
N GLN A 89 -5.23 12.44 15.77
CA GLN A 89 -4.40 11.76 16.78
C GLN A 89 -2.99 12.36 16.81
#